data_AF-A0A3B8QBQ5-F1
#
_entry.id   AF-A0A3B8QBQ5-F1
#
_cell.length_a   1.000
_cell.length_b   1.000
_cell.length_c   1.000
_cell.angle_alpha   90.00
_cell.angle_beta   90.00
_cell.angle_gamma   90.00
#
_symmetry.space_group_name_H-M   'P 1'
#
loop_
_entity.id
_entity.type
_entity.pdbx_description
1 polymer ?
#
loop_
_entity_poly.entity_id
_entity_poly.type
_entity_poly.pdbx_seq_one_letter_code
_entity_poly.pdbx_strand_id
1 'polypeptide(L)' 'MDTDRTIWSDGAVVVRAGRITEVGHRPTITKRHGDVKTLGGPECLVTPGFVNAHQHLTGDRLVRSCIPDNLVAEEAIF' A
#
# COMPACT_ATOMS: atom_id res chain seq x y z
N MET A 1 3.52 -6.57 -10.76
CA MET A 1 2.24 -5.96 -10.38
C MET A 1 1.20 -6.39 -11.41
N ASP A 2 -0.07 -6.48 -11.05
CA ASP A 2 -1.14 -6.83 -11.99
C ASP A 2 -1.19 -5.82 -13.15
N THR A 3 -1.08 -6.30 -14.39
CA THR A 3 -1.05 -5.46 -15.60
C THR A 3 -2.40 -4.81 -15.88
N ASP A 4 -3.48 -5.49 -15.50
CA ASP A 4 -4.85 -5.06 -15.79
C ASP A 4 -5.36 -4.06 -14.74
N ARG A 5 -4.57 -3.83 -13.68
CA ARG A 5 -4.89 -2.94 -12.56
C ARG A 5 -6.26 -3.28 -11.96
N THR A 6 -6.51 -4.58 -11.77
CA THR A 6 -7.80 -5.12 -11.34
C THR A 6 -8.25 -4.50 -10.02
N ILE A 7 -9.51 -4.08 -9.97
CA ILE A 7 -10.17 -3.59 -8.76
C ILE A 7 -11.23 -4.62 -8.34
N TRP A 8 -11.12 -5.12 -7.11
CA TRP A 8 -12.11 -6.02 -6.52
C TRP A 8 -12.96 -5.22 -5.51
N SER A 9 -14.20 -4.85 -5.88
CA SER A 9 -15.10 -4.07 -5.02
C SER A 9 -15.58 -4.82 -3.76
N ASP A 10 -15.72 -6.15 -3.85
CA ASP A 10 -15.90 -7.06 -2.69
C ASP A 10 -14.79 -8.12 -2.72
N GLY A 11 -13.55 -7.65 -2.54
CA GLY A 11 -12.34 -8.45 -2.63
C GLY A 11 -11.87 -9.04 -1.31
N ALA A 12 -11.07 -10.10 -1.38
CA ALA A 12 -10.31 -10.62 -0.26
C ALA A 12 -8.89 -11.00 -0.71
N VAL A 13 -7.96 -10.97 0.26
CA VAL A 13 -6.57 -11.37 0.09
C VAL A 13 -6.25 -12.43 1.14
N VAL A 14 -5.75 -13.58 0.70
CA VAL A 14 -5.34 -14.66 1.59
C VAL A 14 -3.86 -14.54 1.87
N VAL A 15 -3.49 -14.43 3.14
CA VAL A 15 -2.10 -14.35 3.59
C VAL A 15 -1.74 -15.57 4.43
N ARG A 16 -0.64 -16.24 4.08
CA ARG A 16 -0.07 -17.37 4.83
C ARG A 16 1.41 -17.13 5.06
N ALA A 17 1.85 -17.22 6.31
CA ALA A 17 3.25 -17.03 6.70
C ALA A 17 3.90 -15.77 6.08
N GLY A 18 3.17 -14.65 6.08
CA GLY A 18 3.65 -13.37 5.56
C GLY A 18 3.62 -13.22 4.03
N ARG A 19 3.06 -14.18 3.29
CA ARG A 19 2.93 -14.11 1.83
C ARG A 19 1.47 -14.14 1.38
N ILE A 20 1.17 -13.38 0.33
CA ILE A 20 -0.12 -13.45 -0.36
C ILE A 20 -0.15 -14.74 -1.18
N THR A 21 -1.13 -15.59 -0.94
CA THR A 21 -1.32 -16.86 -1.68
C THR A 21 -2.50 -16.83 -2.63
N GLU A 22 -3.45 -15.92 -2.44
CA GLU A 22 -4.63 -15.78 -3.29
C GLU A 22 -5.24 -14.37 -3.18
N VAL A 23 -5.80 -13.87 -4.27
CA VAL A 23 -6.56 -12.60 -4.35
C VAL A 23 -7.77 -12.83 -5.25
N GLY A 24 -8.93 -12.27 -4.88
CA GLY A 24 -10.15 -12.43 -5.67
C GLY A 24 -11.41 -11.98 -4.94
N HIS A 25 -12.58 -12.33 -5.47
CA HIS A 25 -13.87 -12.05 -4.82
C HIS A 25 -13.98 -12.76 -3.47
N ARG A 26 -14.35 -12.00 -2.43
CA ARG A 26 -14.47 -12.47 -1.06
C ARG A 26 -15.38 -13.70 -0.92
N PRO A 27 -16.60 -13.77 -1.50
CA PRO A 27 -17.45 -14.95 -1.36
C PRO A 27 -16.78 -16.24 -1.82
N THR A 28 -16.04 -16.17 -2.94
CA THR A 28 -15.34 -17.32 -3.51
C THR A 28 -14.15 -17.74 -2.65
N ILE A 29 -13.38 -16.78 -2.13
CA ILE A 29 -12.26 -17.01 -1.21
C ILE A 29 -12.74 -17.60 0.11
N THR A 30 -13.74 -17.01 0.75
CA THR A 30 -14.28 -17.49 2.04
C THR A 30 -14.80 -18.91 1.92
N LYS A 31 -15.49 -19.25 0.81
CA LYS A 31 -15.96 -20.61 0.56
C LYS A 31 -14.81 -21.63 0.47
N ARG A 32 -13.66 -21.26 -0.10
CA ARG A 32 -12.50 -22.16 -0.25
C ARG A 32 -11.67 -22.34 1.02
N HIS A 33 -11.54 -21.29 1.83
CA HIS A 33 -10.65 -21.31 3.00
C HIS A 33 -11.37 -21.49 4.33
N GLY A 34 -12.70 -21.45 4.34
CA GLY A 34 -13.50 -21.64 5.55
C GLY A 34 -13.36 -20.47 6.52
N ASP A 35 -13.63 -20.75 7.80
CA ASP A 35 -13.55 -19.76 8.87
C ASP A 35 -12.09 -19.55 9.29
N VAL A 36 -11.53 -18.43 8.83
CA VAL A 36 -10.19 -17.96 9.18
C VAL A 36 -10.30 -16.57 9.78
N LYS A 37 -9.34 -16.22 10.62
CA LYS A 37 -9.26 -14.86 11.18
C LYS A 37 -9.32 -13.84 10.05
N THR A 38 -10.39 -13.07 10.04
CA THR A 38 -10.61 -12.01 9.06
C THR A 38 -10.17 -10.68 9.66
N LEU A 39 -9.46 -9.88 8.87
CA LEU A 39 -9.05 -8.53 9.20
C LEU A 39 -9.71 -7.55 8.22
N GLY A 40 -10.05 -6.35 8.69
CA GLY A 40 -10.78 -5.35 7.89
C GLY A 40 -12.28 -5.63 7.83
N GLY A 41 -12.94 -5.04 6.83
CA GLY A 41 -14.37 -5.13 6.61
C GLY A 41 -14.83 -4.26 5.44
N PRO A 42 -16.15 -4.09 5.26
CA PRO A 42 -16.72 -3.32 4.13
C PRO A 42 -16.22 -1.87 4.03
N GLU A 43 -15.84 -1.27 5.15
CA GLU A 43 -15.34 0.11 5.24
C GLU A 43 -13.80 0.20 5.09
N CYS A 44 -13.13 -0.88 4.69
CA CYS A 44 -11.68 -0.94 4.57
C CYS A 44 -11.24 -1.14 3.12
N LEU A 45 -10.26 -0.36 2.68
CA LEU A 45 -9.57 -0.55 1.41
C LEU A 45 -8.23 -1.27 1.64
N VAL A 46 -7.96 -2.28 0.83
CA VAL A 46 -6.65 -2.95 0.79
C VAL A 46 -5.93 -2.55 -0.48
N THR A 47 -4.74 -1.97 -0.33
CA THR A 47 -3.84 -1.63 -1.44
C THR A 47 -2.46 -2.23 -1.20
N PRO A 48 -1.63 -2.39 -2.24
CA PRO A 48 -0.20 -2.56 -2.02
C PRO A 48 0.34 -1.40 -1.17
N GLY A 49 1.33 -1.70 -0.32
CA GLY A 49 2.07 -0.66 0.39
C GLY A 49 2.83 0.22 -0.60
N PHE A 50 2.93 1.51 -0.31
CA PHE A 50 3.73 2.42 -1.12
C PHE A 50 5.23 2.11 -0.95
N VAL A 51 5.96 2.16 -2.06
CA VAL A 51 7.42 2.05 -2.06
C VAL A 51 7.99 3.47 -2.07
N ASN A 52 8.68 3.84 -0.99
CA ASN A 52 9.50 5.05 -0.99
C ASN A 52 10.89 4.70 -1.51
N ALA A 53 11.17 5.06 -2.76
CA ALA A 53 12.43 4.75 -3.44
C ALA A 53 13.55 5.77 -3.17
N HIS A 54 13.25 6.92 -2.55
CA HIS A 54 14.22 7.98 -2.33
C HIS A 54 13.87 8.78 -1.07
N GLN A 55 14.76 8.75 -0.08
CA GLN A 55 14.57 9.48 1.18
C GLN A 55 15.92 9.84 1.78
N HIS A 56 16.10 11.09 2.21
CA HIS A 56 17.20 11.47 3.08
C HIS A 56 16.73 11.37 4.53
N LEU A 57 16.94 10.20 5.15
CA LEU A 57 16.33 9.86 6.44
C LEU A 57 16.63 10.88 7.57
N THR A 58 17.85 11.42 7.61
CA THR A 58 18.30 12.32 8.68
C THR A 58 18.07 13.79 8.33
N GLY A 59 18.61 14.25 7.20
CA GLY A 59 18.59 15.65 6.80
C GLY A 59 17.17 16.21 6.68
N ASP A 60 16.37 15.64 5.77
CA ASP A 60 15.02 16.15 5.45
C ASP A 60 14.09 16.21 6.66
N ARG A 61 14.26 15.29 7.62
CA ARG A 61 13.43 15.27 8.83
C ARG A 61 13.79 16.38 9.80
N LEU A 62 15.06 16.74 9.90
CA LEU A 62 15.55 17.79 10.80
C LEU A 62 15.30 19.20 10.25
N VAL A 63 15.32 19.37 8.92
CA VAL A 63 15.14 20.68 8.26
C VAL A 63 13.75 20.85 7.65
N ARG A 64 12.78 20.02 8.05
CA ARG A 64 11.40 20.12 7.55
C ARG A 64 10.87 21.53 7.84
N SER A 65 10.35 22.18 6.80
CA SER A 65 9.85 23.57 6.84
C SER A 65 10.93 24.64 7.03
N CYS A 66 12.22 24.31 6.89
CA CYS A 66 13.30 25.30 6.80
C CYS A 66 13.66 25.68 5.36
N ILE A 67 13.16 24.94 4.37
CA ILE A 67 13.34 25.21 2.94
C ILE A 67 12.02 25.84 2.44
N PRO A 68 12.04 27.03 1.80
CA PRO A 68 10.86 27.63 1.22
C PRO A 68 10.22 26.74 0.15
N ASP A 69 8.89 26.57 0.21
CA ASP A 69 8.13 25.69 -0.70
C ASP A 69 8.08 26.20 -2.15
N ASN A 70 8.52 27.43 -2.40
CA ASN A 70 8.46 28.10 -3.71
C ASN A 70 9.80 28.16 -4.45
N LEU A 71 10.82 27.44 -3.98
CA LEU A 71 12.09 27.30 -4.70
C LEU A 71 11.95 26.33 -5.87
N VAL A 72 12.66 26.60 -6.97
CA VAL A 72 12.80 25.64 -8.07
C VAL A 72 13.75 24.52 -7.66
N ALA A 73 13.59 23.34 -8.28
CA ALA A 73 14.31 22.13 -7.86
C ALA A 73 15.83 22.30 -7.92
N GLU A 74 16.36 22.99 -8.94
CA GLU A 74 17.80 23.22 -9.07
C GLU A 74 18.36 24.02 -7.89
N GLU A 75 17.67 25.07 -7.43
CA GLU A 75 18.10 25.92 -6.30
C GLU A 75 17.93 25.24 -4.94
N ALA A 76 17.02 24.28 -4.83
CA ALA A 76 16.80 23.53 -3.60
C ALA A 76 17.82 22.39 -3.43
N ILE A 77 18.44 21.93 -4.52
CA ILE A 77 19.32 20.75 -4.56
C ILE A 77 20.80 21.15 -4.66
N PHE A 78 21.14 22.16 -5.44
CA PHE A 78 22.51 22.63 -5.68
C PHE A 78 22.78 23.97 -5.00
#